data_AF-A0A4Y9T6R0-F1
#
_entry.id   AF-A0A4Y9T6R0-F1
#
_cell.length_a   1.000
_cell.length_b   1.000
_cell.length_c   1.000
_cell.angle_alpha   90.00
_cell.angle_beta   90.00
_cell.angle_gamma   90.00
#
_symmetry.space_group_name_H-M   'P 1'
#
loop_
_entity.id
_entity.type
_entity.pdbx_description
1 polymer ?
#
loop_
_entity_poly.entity_id
_entity_poly.type
_entity_poly.pdbx_seq_one_letter_code
_entity_poly.pdbx_strand_id
1 'polypeptide(L)'
;MKPKAQDAGWRGSVDGWLDAAYDALKESGVDAVRVMPLAKRLNLSRTSFYWFYEDREQLLAALLARWRDKNSGGLIGQCESYAESICEAILNVFECWLNPELFDSQFEFAVRSWALQSAEVTAEIALADEARINALTAMFRRFGYE
;
A
#
# COMPACT_ATOMS: atom_id res chain seq x y z
N MET A 1 3.60 28.23 -25.68
CA MET A 1 4.75 27.67 -24.95
C MET A 1 4.33 26.31 -24.42
N LYS A 2 4.87 25.19 -24.94
CA LYS A 2 4.55 23.83 -24.46
C LYS A 2 5.35 23.56 -23.17
N PRO A 3 4.78 22.99 -22.10
CA PRO A 3 5.58 22.62 -20.94
C PRO A 3 6.54 21.48 -21.28
N LYS A 4 7.70 21.52 -20.62
CA LYS A 4 8.94 20.80 -20.89
C LYS A 4 8.90 19.32 -20.48
N ALA A 5 9.76 18.54 -21.14
CA ALA A 5 10.04 17.11 -20.99
C ALA A 5 10.56 16.63 -19.61
N GLN A 6 10.34 17.38 -18.52
CA GLN A 6 10.75 16.98 -17.15
C GLN A 6 9.69 16.12 -16.45
N ASP A 7 8.41 16.28 -16.78
CA ASP A 7 7.32 15.45 -16.23
C ASP A 7 7.31 14.01 -16.76
N ALA A 8 7.95 13.76 -17.91
CA ALA A 8 7.96 12.46 -18.57
C ALA A 8 8.91 11.45 -17.88
N GLY A 9 9.95 11.94 -17.20
CA GLY A 9 10.96 11.10 -16.55
C GLY A 9 10.41 10.32 -15.36
N TRP A 10 9.57 10.96 -14.53
CA TRP A 10 8.95 10.31 -13.38
C TRP A 10 7.76 9.43 -13.77
N ARG A 11 6.90 9.88 -14.71
CA ARG A 11 5.75 9.08 -15.19
C ARG A 11 6.19 7.77 -15.86
N GLY A 12 7.37 7.75 -16.46
CA GLY A 12 7.98 6.56 -17.08
C GLY A 12 8.99 5.84 -16.21
N SER A 13 8.95 5.97 -14.88
CA SER A 13 9.79 5.19 -13.96
C SER A 13 9.02 3.99 -13.40
N VAL A 14 9.73 3.10 -12.69
CA VAL A 14 9.13 2.00 -11.89
C VAL A 14 8.04 2.54 -10.96
N ASP A 15 8.34 3.65 -10.26
CA ASP A 15 7.42 4.30 -9.32
C ASP A 15 6.23 4.93 -10.05
N GLY A 16 6.43 5.57 -11.20
CA GLY A 16 5.32 6.18 -11.95
C GLY A 16 4.26 5.16 -12.39
N TRP A 17 4.69 3.96 -12.80
CA TRP A 17 3.77 2.86 -13.10
C TRP A 17 3.09 2.31 -11.83
N LEU A 18 3.82 2.21 -10.72
CA LEU A 18 3.27 1.76 -9.45
C LEU A 18 2.25 2.75 -8.87
N ASP A 19 2.51 4.05 -8.98
CA ASP A 19 1.62 5.13 -8.56
C ASP A 19 0.33 5.15 -9.39
N ALA A 20 0.44 5.02 -10.72
CA ALA A 20 -0.74 4.93 -11.56
C ALA A 20 -1.58 3.68 -11.26
N ALA A 21 -0.93 2.56 -10.96
CA ALA A 21 -1.60 1.31 -10.57
C ALA A 21 -2.28 1.44 -9.21
N TYR A 22 -1.61 2.08 -8.26
CA TYR A 22 -2.11 2.38 -6.93
C TYR A 22 -3.36 3.25 -6.97
N ASP A 23 -3.32 4.34 -7.74
CA ASP A 23 -4.49 5.20 -7.92
C ASP A 23 -5.65 4.43 -8.58
N ALA A 24 -5.37 3.67 -9.65
CA ALA A 24 -6.39 2.91 -10.36
C ALA A 24 -7.06 1.86 -9.45
N LEU A 25 -6.27 1.20 -8.59
CA LEU A 25 -6.77 0.25 -7.61
C LEU A 25 -7.71 0.92 -6.59
N LYS A 26 -7.34 2.08 -6.06
CA LYS A 26 -8.18 2.84 -5.12
C LYS A 26 -9.46 3.36 -5.76
N GLU A 27 -9.38 3.85 -6.99
CA GLU A 27 -10.50 4.47 -7.70
C GLU A 27 -11.50 3.44 -8.24
N SER A 28 -11.04 2.26 -8.68
CA SER A 28 -11.87 1.36 -9.50
C SER A 28 -11.58 -0.13 -9.29
N GLY A 29 -10.78 -0.49 -8.29
CA GLY A 29 -10.46 -1.87 -7.96
C GLY A 29 -9.43 -2.51 -8.88
N VAL A 30 -9.06 -3.76 -8.56
CA VAL A 30 -7.96 -4.47 -9.22
C VAL A 30 -8.15 -4.71 -10.72
N ASP A 31 -9.40 -4.77 -11.17
CA ASP A 31 -9.71 -4.95 -12.59
C ASP A 31 -9.33 -3.74 -13.43
N ALA A 32 -9.22 -2.55 -12.84
CA ALA A 32 -8.74 -1.34 -13.51
C ALA A 32 -7.20 -1.31 -13.65
N VAL A 33 -6.49 -2.12 -12.86
CA VAL A 33 -5.03 -2.24 -12.90
C VAL A 33 -4.59 -3.09 -14.09
N ARG A 34 -4.75 -2.55 -15.31
CA ARG A 34 -4.37 -3.20 -16.57
C ARG A 34 -3.35 -2.35 -17.31
N VAL A 35 -2.38 -2.99 -17.95
CA VAL A 35 -1.24 -2.32 -18.61
C VAL A 35 -1.70 -1.24 -19.60
N MET A 36 -2.68 -1.54 -20.47
CA MET A 36 -3.15 -0.60 -21.50
C MET A 36 -3.85 0.64 -20.91
N PRO A 37 -4.84 0.52 -20.01
CA PRO A 37 -5.39 1.67 -19.28
C PRO A 37 -4.34 2.51 -18.56
N LEU A 38 -3.39 1.88 -17.86
CA LEU A 38 -2.33 2.57 -17.14
C LEU A 38 -1.39 3.33 -18.10
N ALA A 39 -0.99 2.71 -19.22
CA ALA A 39 -0.20 3.35 -20.26
C ALA A 39 -0.88 4.62 -20.79
N LYS A 40 -2.20 4.55 -21.02
CA LYS A 40 -3.00 5.68 -21.46
C LYS A 40 -3.05 6.79 -20.40
N ARG A 41 -3.24 6.43 -19.12
CA ARG A 41 -3.25 7.38 -17.99
C ARG A 41 -1.90 8.12 -17.87
N LEU A 42 -0.80 7.41 -18.09
CA LEU A 42 0.57 7.95 -18.02
C LEU A 42 1.02 8.66 -19.30
N ASN A 43 0.25 8.58 -20.39
CA ASN A 43 0.64 9.03 -21.73
C ASN A 43 1.95 8.37 -22.22
N LEU A 44 2.06 7.06 -22.01
CA LEU A 44 3.19 6.23 -22.39
C LEU A 44 2.77 5.07 -23.30
N SER A 45 3.74 4.42 -23.94
CA SER A 45 3.47 3.24 -24.76
C SER A 45 3.34 1.99 -23.89
N ARG A 46 2.54 1.01 -24.33
CA ARG A 46 2.48 -0.32 -23.68
C ARG A 46 3.87 -0.95 -23.59
N THR A 47 4.68 -0.84 -24.65
CA THR A 47 6.04 -1.39 -24.67
C THR A 47 6.89 -0.83 -23.55
N SER A 48 6.67 0.43 -23.16
CA SER A 48 7.47 1.04 -22.10
C SER A 48 7.25 0.44 -20.70
N PHE A 49 6.10 -0.18 -20.45
CA PHE A 49 5.83 -0.92 -19.22
C PHE A 49 6.82 -2.06 -19.01
N TYR A 50 7.13 -2.79 -20.09
CA TYR A 50 7.96 -3.99 -20.06
C TYR A 50 9.45 -3.73 -19.79
N TRP A 51 9.89 -2.47 -19.75
CA TRP A 51 11.22 -2.14 -19.24
C TRP A 51 11.30 -2.21 -17.71
N PHE A 52 10.16 -2.15 -17.02
CA PHE A 52 10.08 -2.06 -15.56
C PHE A 52 9.40 -3.28 -14.94
N TYR A 53 8.36 -3.79 -15.59
CA TYR A 53 7.61 -4.94 -15.12
C TYR A 53 7.46 -5.99 -16.24
N GLU A 54 7.77 -7.25 -15.95
CA GLU A 54 7.64 -8.36 -16.90
C GLU A 54 6.19 -8.57 -17.32
N ASP A 55 5.26 -8.46 -16.36
CA ASP A 55 3.84 -8.61 -16.59
C ASP A 55 2.99 -7.84 -15.55
N ARG A 56 1.67 -7.99 -15.67
CA ARG A 56 0.72 -7.38 -14.74
C ARG A 56 0.84 -7.95 -13.33
N GLU A 57 1.15 -9.23 -13.19
CA GLU A 57 1.20 -9.89 -11.89
C GLU A 57 2.39 -9.39 -11.08
N GLN A 58 3.52 -9.08 -11.71
CA GLN A 58 4.65 -8.42 -11.06
C GLN A 58 4.28 -7.02 -10.54
N LEU A 59 3.50 -6.24 -11.29
CA LEU A 59 3.00 -4.95 -10.84
C LEU A 59 2.02 -5.10 -9.67
N LEU A 60 1.14 -6.10 -9.72
CA LEU A 60 0.19 -6.42 -8.65
C LEU A 60 0.92 -6.86 -7.36
N ALA A 61 1.96 -7.67 -7.49
CA ALA A 61 2.84 -8.04 -6.36
C ALA A 61 3.54 -6.81 -5.76
N ALA A 62 4.03 -5.89 -6.60
CA ALA A 62 4.61 -4.63 -6.12
C ALA A 62 3.59 -3.74 -5.39
N LEU A 63 2.32 -3.73 -5.83
CA LEU A 63 1.24 -3.05 -5.10
C LEU A 63 0.99 -3.67 -3.73
N LEU A 64 0.94 -4.99 -3.63
CA LEU A 64 0.76 -5.68 -2.36
C LEU A 64 1.95 -5.43 -1.42
N ALA A 65 3.18 -5.43 -1.94
CA ALA A 65 4.36 -5.06 -1.17
C ALA A 65 4.23 -3.64 -0.61
N ARG A 66 3.88 -2.66 -1.46
CA ARG A 66 3.64 -1.28 -1.04
C ARG A 66 2.55 -1.16 0.01
N TRP A 67 1.45 -1.91 -0.14
CA TRP A 67 0.37 -1.95 0.83
C TRP A 67 0.83 -2.47 2.19
N ARG A 68 1.59 -3.58 2.22
CA ARG A 68 2.14 -4.14 3.46
C ARG A 68 3.08 -3.15 4.14
N ASP A 69 4.03 -2.59 3.39
CA ASP A 69 5.03 -1.66 3.93
C ASP A 69 4.37 -0.41 4.49
N LYS A 70 3.40 0.16 3.77
CA LYS A 70 2.69 1.36 4.20
C LYS A 70 1.79 1.07 5.39
N ASN A 71 0.79 0.22 5.22
CA ASN A 71 -0.28 0.07 6.22
C ASN A 71 0.14 -0.79 7.40
N SER A 72 0.66 -2.00 7.14
CA SER A 72 1.10 -2.89 8.22
C SER A 72 2.37 -2.36 8.87
N GLY A 73 3.34 -1.90 8.08
CA GLY A 73 4.56 -1.29 8.59
C GLY A 73 4.29 -0.05 9.43
N GLY A 74 3.41 0.86 8.97
CA GLY A 74 3.04 2.05 9.74
C GLY A 74 2.34 1.74 11.06
N LEU A 75 1.39 0.80 11.08
CA LEU A 75 0.70 0.40 12.31
C LEU A 75 1.66 -0.29 13.30
N ILE A 76 2.50 -1.21 12.82
CA ILE A 76 3.49 -1.91 13.65
C ILE A 76 4.49 -0.89 14.22
N GLY A 77 4.99 0.02 13.39
CA GLY A 77 5.87 1.09 13.83
C GLY A 77 5.24 1.94 14.94
N GLN A 78 3.97 2.29 14.84
CA GLN A 78 3.27 3.01 15.90
C GLN A 78 3.04 2.18 17.17
N CYS A 79 2.89 0.86 17.04
CA CYS A 79 2.89 -0.04 18.19
C CYS A 79 4.26 -0.09 18.89
N GLU A 80 5.35 0.29 18.22
CA GLU A 80 6.72 0.27 18.76
C GLU A 80 7.25 1.66 19.14
N SER A 81 6.55 2.72 18.72
CA SER A 81 6.83 4.11 19.09
C SER A 81 6.93 4.30 20.60
N TYR A 82 7.78 5.26 20.99
CA TYR A 82 7.95 5.64 22.38
C TYR A 82 6.62 6.07 23.02
N ALA A 83 6.38 5.62 24.24
CA ALA A 83 5.26 6.02 25.08
C ALA A 83 5.60 5.74 26.56
N GLU A 84 5.23 6.67 27.44
CA GLU A 84 5.41 6.53 28.90
C GLU A 84 4.33 5.64 29.54
N SER A 85 3.21 5.45 28.84
CA SER A 85 2.08 4.67 29.32
C SER A 85 1.33 3.98 28.18
N ILE A 86 0.52 2.97 28.51
CA ILE A 86 -0.34 2.30 27.53
C ILE A 86 -1.31 3.27 26.86
N CYS A 87 -1.79 4.31 27.57
CA CYS A 87 -2.68 5.31 27.00
C CYS A 87 -1.97 6.11 25.90
N GLU A 88 -0.72 6.51 26.12
CA GLU A 88 0.09 7.17 25.10
C GLU A 88 0.39 6.24 23.92
N ALA A 89 0.72 4.97 24.18
CA ALA A 89 0.98 3.99 23.13
C ALA A 89 -0.25 3.75 22.24
N ILE A 90 -1.45 3.70 22.85
CA ILE A 90 -2.71 3.62 22.11
C ILE A 90 -2.92 4.88 21.25
N LEU A 91 -2.59 6.07 21.75
CA LEU A 91 -2.69 7.32 20.96
C LEU A 91 -1.74 7.33 19.76
N ASN A 92 -0.52 6.78 19.90
CA ASN A 92 0.40 6.56 18.77
C ASN A 92 -0.25 5.70 17.69
N VAL A 93 -0.89 4.59 18.09
CA VAL A 93 -1.65 3.75 17.16
C VAL A 93 -2.77 4.55 16.50
N PHE A 94 -3.60 5.27 17.26
CA PHE A 94 -4.69 6.10 16.71
C PHE A 94 -4.23 7.11 15.66
N GLU A 95 -2.98 7.55 15.66
CA GLU A 95 -2.43 8.42 14.61
C GLU A 95 -2.57 7.80 13.21
N CYS A 96 -2.49 6.46 13.08
CA CYS A 96 -2.69 5.77 11.80
C CYS A 96 -4.04 6.10 11.14
N TRP A 97 -5.10 6.36 11.92
CA TRP A 97 -6.43 6.68 11.39
C TRP A 97 -6.54 8.14 10.93
N LEU A 98 -5.62 8.99 11.41
CA LEU A 98 -5.61 10.42 11.14
C LEU A 98 -4.56 10.81 10.09
N ASN A 99 -3.54 9.97 9.90
CA ASN A 99 -2.42 10.22 9.01
C ASN A 99 -2.36 9.16 7.87
N PRO A 100 -2.84 9.50 6.66
CA PRO A 100 -2.81 8.62 5.50
C PRO A 100 -1.41 8.18 5.06
N GLU A 101 -0.34 8.82 5.54
CA GLU A 101 1.03 8.38 5.29
C GLU A 101 1.43 7.17 6.14
N LEU A 102 0.81 7.01 7.31
CA LEU A 102 1.02 5.85 8.20
C LEU A 102 0.06 4.70 7.86
N PHE A 103 -1.17 5.01 7.49
CA PHE A 103 -2.14 4.00 7.09
C PHE A 103 -3.14 4.59 6.11
N ASP A 104 -3.12 4.09 4.87
CA ASP A 104 -4.09 4.52 3.86
C ASP A 104 -5.33 3.61 3.90
N SER A 105 -6.40 4.12 4.51
CA SER A 105 -7.68 3.40 4.65
C SER A 105 -8.37 3.08 3.32
N GLN A 106 -8.21 3.93 2.30
CA GLN A 106 -8.78 3.66 0.98
C GLN A 106 -7.98 2.57 0.27
N PHE A 107 -6.66 2.55 0.45
CA PHE A 107 -5.82 1.49 -0.09
C PHE A 107 -6.09 0.15 0.61
N GLU A 108 -6.22 0.15 1.94
CA GLU A 108 -6.63 -1.02 2.72
C GLU A 108 -7.96 -1.58 2.19
N PHE A 109 -8.96 -0.71 2.00
CA PHE A 109 -10.26 -1.10 1.50
C PHE A 109 -10.18 -1.72 0.09
N ALA A 110 -9.39 -1.12 -0.80
CA ALA A 110 -9.21 -1.63 -2.16
C ALA A 110 -8.53 -3.01 -2.18
N VAL A 111 -7.52 -3.24 -1.34
CA VAL A 111 -6.85 -4.55 -1.21
C VAL A 111 -7.78 -5.59 -0.59
N ARG A 112 -8.56 -5.25 0.44
CA ARG A 112 -9.59 -6.15 0.99
C ARG A 112 -10.68 -6.50 -0.01
N SER A 113 -11.08 -5.54 -0.85
CA SER A 113 -12.03 -5.78 -1.93
C SER A 113 -11.44 -6.70 -3.01
N TRP A 114 -10.15 -6.54 -3.33
CA TRP A 114 -9.44 -7.45 -4.24
C TRP A 114 -9.38 -8.88 -3.67
N ALA A 115 -9.18 -9.06 -2.37
CA ALA A 115 -9.14 -10.39 -1.76
C ALA A 115 -10.43 -11.22 -1.98
N LEU A 116 -11.59 -10.58 -2.16
CA LEU A 116 -12.86 -11.27 -2.48
C LEU A 116 -12.77 -12.16 -3.73
N GLN A 117 -11.84 -11.86 -4.64
CA GLN A 117 -11.61 -12.61 -5.86
C GLN A 117 -10.21 -13.22 -5.96
N SER A 118 -9.42 -13.22 -4.87
CA SER A 118 -8.08 -13.81 -4.84
C SER A 118 -7.75 -14.47 -3.52
N ALA A 119 -7.57 -15.80 -3.56
CA ALA A 119 -7.15 -16.59 -2.41
C ALA A 119 -5.71 -16.23 -1.96
N GLU A 120 -4.84 -15.87 -2.90
CA GLU A 120 -3.47 -15.44 -2.60
C GLU A 120 -3.46 -14.13 -1.81
N VAL A 121 -4.23 -13.13 -2.27
CA VAL A 121 -4.34 -11.86 -1.54
C VAL A 121 -5.05 -12.04 -0.19
N THR A 122 -6.01 -12.95 -0.10
CA THR A 122 -6.62 -13.33 1.19
C THR A 122 -5.56 -13.84 2.17
N ALA A 123 -4.63 -14.68 1.72
CA ALA A 123 -3.54 -15.17 2.57
C ALA A 123 -2.58 -14.05 3.00
N GLU A 124 -2.22 -13.14 2.09
CA GLU A 124 -1.39 -11.96 2.41
C GLU A 124 -2.04 -11.05 3.45
N ILE A 125 -3.36 -10.85 3.36
CA ILE A 125 -4.12 -10.08 4.36
C ILE A 125 -4.11 -10.78 5.71
N ALA A 126 -4.28 -12.11 5.74
CA ALA A 126 -4.23 -12.86 6.98
C ALA A 126 -2.87 -12.74 7.69
N LEU A 127 -1.77 -12.81 6.94
CA LEU A 127 -0.42 -12.60 7.48
C LEU A 127 -0.22 -11.19 8.02
N ALA A 128 -0.70 -10.18 7.29
CA ALA A 128 -0.65 -8.79 7.74
C ALA A 128 -1.48 -8.55 9.01
N ASP A 129 -2.70 -9.08 9.08
CA ASP A 129 -3.57 -8.94 10.24
C ASP A 129 -3.00 -9.67 11.47
N GLU A 130 -2.43 -10.86 11.29
CA GLU A 130 -1.70 -11.58 12.35
C GLU A 130 -0.51 -10.77 12.88
N ALA A 131 0.29 -10.19 11.99
CA ALA A 131 1.43 -9.35 12.39
C ALA A 131 0.99 -8.10 13.17
N ARG A 132 -0.10 -7.43 12.73
CA ARG A 132 -0.67 -6.25 13.42
C ARG A 132 -1.20 -6.61 14.80
N ILE A 133 -1.91 -7.74 14.93
CA ILE A 133 -2.39 -8.24 16.23
C ILE A 133 -1.22 -8.55 17.16
N ASN A 134 -0.19 -9.24 16.65
CA ASN A 134 1.00 -9.56 17.45
C ASN A 134 1.72 -8.30 17.93
N ALA A 135 1.83 -7.26 17.11
CA ALA A 135 2.42 -5.98 17.49
C ALA A 135 1.61 -5.27 18.58
N LEU A 136 0.27 -5.24 18.45
CA LEU A 136 -0.62 -4.70 19.48
C LEU A 136 -0.50 -5.48 20.79
N THR A 137 -0.53 -6.81 20.74
CA THR A 137 -0.34 -7.65 21.92
C THR A 137 1.01 -7.40 22.59
N ALA A 138 2.09 -7.33 21.81
CA ALA A 138 3.41 -7.01 22.32
C ALA A 138 3.46 -5.62 22.97
N MET A 139 2.81 -4.62 22.36
CA MET A 139 2.68 -3.28 22.92
C MET A 139 2.03 -3.31 24.32
N PHE A 140 0.87 -3.95 24.47
CA PHE A 140 0.21 -4.10 25.77
C PHE A 140 1.08 -4.83 26.80
N ARG A 141 1.76 -5.92 26.40
CA ARG A 141 2.66 -6.67 27.27
C ARG A 141 3.84 -5.85 27.79
N ARG A 142 4.41 -4.95 26.98
CA ARG A 142 5.48 -4.04 27.43
C ARG A 142 5.03 -3.11 28.56
N PHE A 143 3.73 -2.86 28.70
CA PHE A 143 3.14 -2.07 29.79
C PHE A 143 2.53 -2.93 30.91
N GLY A 144 2.80 -4.24 30.93
CA GLY A 144 2.42 -5.14 32.02
C GLY A 144 1.01 -5.74 31.95
N TYR A 145 0.37 -5.72 30.77
CA TYR A 145 -0.92 -6.37 30.52
C TYR A 145 -0.73 -7.79 29.95
N GLU A 146 -1.63 -8.73 30.27
CA GLU A 146 -1.58 -10.14 29.81
C GLU A 146 -2.18 -10.36 28.42
#